data_AF-A0A4V6NHR2-F1
#
_entry.id   AF-A0A4V6NHR2-F1
#
_cell.length_a   1.000
_cell.length_b   1.000
_cell.length_c   1.000
_cell.angle_alpha   90.00
_cell.angle_beta   90.00
_cell.angle_gamma   90.00
#
_symmetry.space_group_name_H-M   'P 1'
#
loop_
_entity.id
_entity.type
_entity.pdbx_description
1 polymer ?
#
loop_
_entity_poly.entity_id
_entity_poly.type
_entity_poly.pdbx_seq_one_letter_code
_entity_poly.pdbx_strand_id
1 'polypeptide(L)' 'MATIMTIGEQRRAGEAARKVGGYSELIRLETERREAKGKGKVVRDAANGRYSFKPSPASPKK' A
#
# COMPACT_ATOMS: atom_id res chain seq x y z
N MET A 1 -5.91 8.70 17.58
CA MET A 1 -7.03 7.75 17.46
C MET A 1 -6.43 6.36 17.30
N ALA A 2 -6.44 5.53 18.33
CA ALA A 2 -5.90 4.17 18.26
C ALA A 2 -7.02 3.22 17.85
N THR A 3 -6.94 2.66 16.64
CA THR A 3 -7.89 1.64 16.19
C THR A 3 -7.34 0.29 16.62
N ILE A 4 -8.07 -0.40 17.51
CA ILE A 4 -7.75 -1.78 17.88
C ILE A 4 -8.20 -2.65 16.71
N MET A 5 -7.26 -3.24 15.99
CA MET A 5 -7.56 -4.21 14.94
C MET A 5 -8.06 -5.51 15.57
N THR A 6 -9.07 -6.11 14.97
CA THR A 6 -9.48 -7.48 15.28
C THR A 6 -8.36 -8.47 14.90
N ILE A 7 -8.37 -9.67 15.49
CA ILE A 7 -7.40 -10.73 15.16
C ILE A 7 -7.40 -11.04 13.65
N GLY A 8 -8.58 -11.01 13.01
CA GLY A 8 -8.71 -11.23 11.57
C GLY A 8 -8.02 -10.15 10.74
N GLU A 9 -8.17 -8.89 11.13
CA GLU A 9 -7.52 -7.76 10.48
C GLU A 9 -6.01 -7.76 10.68
N GLN A 10 -5.54 -8.13 11.87
CA GLN A 10 -4.11 -8.30 12.14
C GLN A 10 -3.48 -9.38 11.25
N ARG A 11 -4.17 -10.51 11.05
CA ARG A 11 -3.72 -11.57 10.12
C ARG A 11 -3.62 -11.07 8.69
N ARG A 12 -4.66 -10.40 8.19
CA ARG A 12 -4.67 -9.82 6.84
C ARG A 12 -3.58 -8.77 6.66
N ALA A 13 -3.36 -7.91 7.66
CA ALA A 13 -2.29 -6.92 7.64
C ALA A 13 -0.91 -7.59 7.65
N GLY A 14 -0.72 -8.66 8.43
CA GLY A 14 0.51 -9.44 8.45
C GLY A 14 0.81 -10.13 7.12
N GLU A 15 -0.20 -10.72 6.48
CA GLU A 15 -0.06 -11.32 5.14
C GLU A 15 0.29 -10.26 4.10
N ALA A 16 -0.39 -9.12 4.11
CA ALA A 16 -0.11 -8.01 3.22
C ALA A 16 1.32 -7.48 3.43
N ALA A 17 1.75 -7.29 4.68
CA ALA A 17 3.10 -6.86 5.03
C ALA A 17 4.15 -7.83 4.52
N ARG A 18 3.99 -9.15 4.75
CA ARG A 18 4.93 -10.16 4.23
C ARG A 18 5.04 -10.14 2.71
N LYS A 19 3.92 -9.90 2.02
CA LYS A 19 3.89 -9.84 0.55
C LYS A 19 4.68 -8.65 0.00
N VAL A 20 4.61 -7.49 0.67
CA VAL A 20 5.23 -6.24 0.18
C VAL A 20 6.62 -5.96 0.74
N GLY A 21 7.12 -6.78 1.66
CA GLY A 21 8.47 -6.66 2.24
C GLY A 21 8.52 -6.08 3.66
N GLY A 22 7.38 -5.96 4.34
CA GLY A 22 7.27 -5.54 5.73
C GLY A 22 6.14 -4.54 5.97
N TYR A 23 5.94 -4.18 7.25
CA TYR A 23 4.94 -3.18 7.64
C TYR A 23 5.31 -1.76 7.18
N SER A 24 6.60 -1.43 7.11
CA SER A 24 7.08 -0.13 6.61
C SER A 24 6.66 0.11 5.15
N GLU A 25 6.87 -0.88 4.28
CA GLU A 25 6.47 -0.83 2.87
C GLU A 25 4.94 -0.81 2.73
N LEU A 26 4.22 -1.57 3.57
CA LEU A 26 2.77 -1.55 3.57
C LEU A 26 2.20 -0.17 3.93
N ILE A 27 2.77 0.48 4.94
CA ILE A 27 2.37 1.84 5.34
C ILE A 27 2.70 2.83 4.22
N ARG A 28 3.89 2.72 3.61
CA ARG A 28 4.28 3.58 2.48
C ARG A 28 3.29 3.47 1.32
N LEU A 29 2.92 2.26 0.91
CA LEU A 29 1.94 2.02 -0.15
C LEU A 29 0.57 2.61 0.17
N GLU A 30 0.13 2.52 1.42
CA GLU A 30 -1.13 3.13 1.86
C GLU A 30 -1.05 4.66 1.83
N THR A 31 0.09 5.26 2.18
CA THR A 31 0.34 6.70 2.00
C THR A 31 0.28 7.11 0.53
N GLU A 32 1.01 6.42 -0.35
CA GLU A 32 1.01 6.71 -1.79
C GLU A 32 -0.40 6.54 -2.40
N ARG A 33 -1.16 5.53 -1.94
CA ARG A 33 -2.56 5.35 -2.31
C ARG A 33 -3.44 6.51 -1.85
N ARG A 34 -3.26 7.01 -0.63
CA ARG A 34 -4.04 8.15 -0.10
C ARG A 34 -3.73 9.44 -0.85
N GLU A 35 -2.46 9.70 -1.15
CA GLU A 35 -2.04 10.83 -1.98
C GLU A 35 -2.69 10.77 -3.37
N ALA A 36 -2.73 9.57 -3.97
CA ALA A 36 -3.43 9.31 -5.23
C ALA A 36 -4.96 9.25 -5.10
N LYS A 37 -5.55 9.59 -3.95
CA LYS A 37 -7.00 9.50 -3.65
C LYS A 37 -7.60 8.13 -3.98
N GLY A 38 -6.82 7.07 -3.80
CA GLY A 38 -7.20 5.69 -4.12
C GLY A 38 -7.27 5.37 -5.62
N LYS A 39 -6.94 6.31 -6.51
CA LYS A 39 -7.02 6.13 -7.96
C LYS A 39 -5.71 5.61 -8.52
N GLY A 40 -5.63 4.30 -8.70
CA GLY A 40 -4.44 3.66 -9.26
C GLY A 40 -4.39 2.16 -8.95
N LYS A 41 -3.21 1.58 -9.12
CA LYS A 41 -2.95 0.17 -8.82
C LYS A 41 -1.59 0.00 -8.17
N VAL A 42 -1.51 -0.95 -7.24
CA VAL A 42 -0.22 -1.40 -6.69
C VAL A 42 0.46 -2.25 -7.76
N VAL A 43 1.71 -1.90 -8.11
CA VAL A 43 2.50 -2.60 -9.12
C VAL A 43 3.81 -3.04 -8.49
N ARG A 44 4.21 -4.29 -8.78
CA ARG A 44 5.54 -4.78 -8.44
C ARG A 44 6.52 -4.31 -9.52
N ASP A 45 7.53 -3.57 -9.11
CA ASP A 45 8.67 -3.19 -9.94
C ASP A 45 9.53 -4.44 -10.19
N ALA A 46 9.76 -4.73 -11.47
CA ALA A 46 10.52 -5.89 -11.89
C ALA A 46 12.04 -5.73 -11.68
N ALA A 47 12.55 -4.49 -11.57
CA ALA A 47 13.98 -4.20 -11.48
C ALA A 47 14.52 -4.38 -10.06
N ASN A 48 13.73 -4.03 -9.04
CA ASN A 48 14.12 -4.09 -7.63
C ASN A 48 13.19 -4.97 -6.78
N GLY A 49 12.16 -5.56 -7.39
CA GLY A 49 11.19 -6.43 -6.72
C GLY A 49 10.22 -5.72 -5.77
N ARG A 50 10.32 -4.39 -5.63
CA ARG A 50 9.53 -3.59 -4.68
C ARG A 50 8.13 -3.31 -5.20
N TYR A 51 7.20 -3.10 -4.29
CA TYR A 51 5.84 -2.68 -4.63
C TYR A 51 5.76 -1.15 -4.59
N SER A 52 5.10 -0.55 -5.57
CA SER A 52 4.82 0.90 -5.65
C SER A 52 3.38 1.14 -6.07
N PHE A 53 2.77 2.23 -5.59
CA PHE A 53 1.46 2.63 -6.06
C PHE A 53 1.60 3.44 -7.36
N LYS A 54 1.11 2.91 -8.49
CA LYS A 54 1.03 3.67 -9.74
C LYS A 54 -0.32 4.38 -9.81
N PRO A 55 -0.37 5.72 -9.66
CA PRO A 55 -1.61 6.47 -9.81
C PRO A 55 -2.13 6.34 -11.25
N SER A 56 -3.45 6.32 -11.40
CA SER A 56 -4.07 6.36 -12.73
C SER A 56 -3.78 7.73 -13.37
N PRO A 57 -3.46 7.82 -14.68
CA PRO A 57 -3.16 9.07 -15.37
C PRO A 57 -4.32 10.09 -15.33
N ALA A 58 -5.54 9.66 -14.96
CA ALA A 58 -6.68 10.53 -14.72
C ALA A 58 -6.65 11.26 -13.35
N SER A 59 -5.56 11.14 -12.61
CA SER A 59 -5.38 11.80 -11.31
C SER A 59 -4.49 13.03 -11.50
N PRO A 60 -5.02 14.26 -11.37
CA PRO A 60 -4.20 15.45 -11.55
C PRO A 60 -3.17 15.50 -10.41
N LYS A 61 -1.88 15.58 -10.78
CA LYS A 61 -0.85 16.08 -9.87
C LYS A 61 -1.25 17.51 -9.50
N LYS A 62 -1.57 17.76 -8.23
CA LYS A 62 -1.61 19.12 -7.68
C LYS A 62 -0.19 19.53 -7.33
#